data_AF-A0A3N0WP09-F1
#
_entry.id   AF-A0A3N0WP09-F1
#
_cell.length_a   1.000
_cell.length_b   1.000
_cell.length_c   1.000
_cell.angle_alpha   90.00
_cell.angle_beta   90.00
_cell.angle_gamma   90.00
#
_symmetry.space_group_name_H-M   'P 1'
#
loop_
_entity.id
_entity.type
_entity.pdbx_description
1 polymer ?
#
loop_
_entity_poly.entity_id
_entity_poly.type
_entity_poly.pdbx_seq_one_letter_code
_entity_poly.pdbx_strand_id
1 'polypeptide(L)'
;MLNLIGNKKRLINRARRINPTIKMVYPISNNEVPQSFSPNPRKLFIVLSGIIAVIVGLTIFQDFLESKRRGYHFYFNESLLFKTVWFLYIPIVMVLCKKLKNETFNSLTKTTVFILTPIIAHLFILPYIATIFATFFFKGQYDLFKFFSYTLTHDLYLFVIPYTGIILGKNIPNYK
;
A
#
# COMPACT_ATOMS: atom_id res chain seq x y z
N MET A 1 25.25 -66.87 46.45
CA MET A 1 25.08 -65.41 46.43
C MET A 1 25.28 -64.74 45.04
N LEU A 2 25.36 -65.48 43.93
CA LEU A 2 25.66 -64.94 42.58
C LEU A 2 24.45 -64.90 41.62
N ASN A 3 23.30 -65.46 41.99
CA ASN A 3 22.16 -65.61 41.07
C ASN A 3 21.12 -64.45 41.11
N LEU A 4 21.29 -63.47 42.01
CA LEU A 4 20.37 -62.34 42.17
C LEU A 4 20.77 -61.11 41.33
N ILE A 5 22.03 -61.00 40.92
CA ILE A 5 22.56 -59.82 40.20
C ILE A 5 22.21 -59.88 38.69
N GLY A 6 22.13 -61.09 38.11
CA GLY A 6 21.79 -61.27 36.70
C GLY A 6 20.34 -60.88 36.36
N ASN A 7 19.40 -61.07 37.31
CA ASN A 7 17.99 -60.80 37.08
C ASN A 7 17.66 -59.30 37.12
N LYS A 8 18.37 -58.53 37.97
CA LYS A 8 18.19 -57.07 38.07
C LYS A 8 18.61 -56.33 36.78
N LYS A 9 19.69 -56.77 36.12
CA LYS A 9 20.12 -56.21 34.82
C LYS A 9 19.14 -56.52 33.69
N ARG A 10 18.47 -57.68 33.70
CA ARG A 10 17.43 -58.02 32.71
C ARG A 10 16.16 -57.18 32.89
N LEU A 11 15.77 -56.86 34.13
CA LEU A 11 14.60 -56.01 34.40
C LEU A 11 14.84 -54.55 34.02
N ILE A 12 16.04 -54.01 34.27
CA ILE A 12 16.41 -52.64 33.87
C ILE A 12 16.45 -52.51 32.33
N ASN A 13 16.93 -53.53 31.62
CA ASN A 13 16.95 -53.53 30.15
C ASN A 13 15.56 -53.76 29.51
N ARG A 14 14.58 -54.30 30.24
CA ARG A 14 13.17 -54.35 29.80
C ARG A 14 12.43 -53.03 30.04
N ALA A 15 12.68 -52.35 31.16
CA ALA A 15 12.03 -51.08 31.46
C ALA A 15 12.42 -49.94 30.50
N ARG A 16 13.62 -50.01 29.89
CA ARG A 16 14.06 -49.02 28.89
C ARG A 16 13.41 -49.19 27.51
N ARG A 17 12.74 -50.32 27.24
CA ARG A 17 12.15 -50.62 25.93
C ARG A 17 10.68 -50.20 25.78
N ILE A 18 10.10 -49.56 26.80
CA ILE A 18 8.71 -49.12 26.82
C ILE A 18 8.67 -47.60 26.99
N ASN A 19 9.26 -46.88 26.04
CA ASN A 19 8.89 -45.49 25.84
C ASN A 19 8.82 -45.22 24.34
N PRO A 20 7.73 -45.63 23.67
CA PRO A 20 7.41 -45.03 22.40
C PRO A 20 6.85 -43.64 22.73
N THR A 21 7.73 -42.65 22.83
CA THR A 21 7.33 -41.28 22.53
C THR A 21 6.91 -41.27 21.07
N ILE A 22 5.66 -41.67 20.84
CA ILE A 22 4.93 -41.45 19.60
C ILE A 22 4.81 -39.93 19.52
N LYS A 23 5.84 -39.29 18.97
CA LYS A 23 5.66 -38.00 18.31
C LYS A 23 4.70 -38.31 17.17
N MET A 24 3.41 -38.10 17.40
CA MET A 24 2.45 -37.93 16.33
C MET A 24 2.84 -36.65 15.60
N VAL A 25 3.79 -36.81 14.68
CA VAL A 25 4.05 -35.85 13.62
C VAL A 25 2.83 -35.99 12.72
N TYR A 26 1.80 -35.21 13.00
CA TYR A 26 0.79 -34.94 12.00
C TYR A 26 1.54 -34.40 10.78
N PRO A 27 1.37 -34.99 9.58
CA PRO A 27 1.81 -34.30 8.38
C PRO A 27 0.94 -33.05 8.31
N ILE A 28 1.50 -31.92 8.75
CA ILE A 28 0.96 -30.62 8.40
C ILE A 28 1.05 -30.60 6.88
N SER A 29 -0.09 -30.83 6.24
CA SER A 29 -0.23 -30.70 4.81
C SER A 29 0.20 -29.27 4.51
N ASN A 30 1.36 -29.16 3.87
CA ASN A 30 1.87 -27.92 3.31
C ASN A 30 0.94 -27.56 2.15
N ASN A 31 -0.26 -27.12 2.48
CA ASN A 31 -1.04 -26.30 1.58
C ASN A 31 -0.26 -25.00 1.54
N GLU A 32 0.66 -24.92 0.58
CA GLU A 32 1.29 -23.68 0.16
C GLU A 32 0.18 -22.63 0.07
N VAL A 33 0.10 -21.73 1.04
CA VAL A 33 -0.84 -20.62 1.01
C VAL A 33 -0.25 -19.66 -0.03
N PRO A 34 -0.76 -19.59 -1.27
CA PRO A 34 -0.20 -18.71 -2.26
C PRO A 34 -0.94 -17.39 -2.09
N GLN A 35 -0.61 -16.65 -1.03
CA GLN A 35 -1.12 -15.30 -0.86
C GLN A 35 0.01 -14.37 -0.42
N SER A 36 1.08 -14.35 -1.22
CA SER A 36 1.78 -13.08 -1.41
C SER A 36 0.80 -12.17 -2.17
N PHE A 37 0.37 -11.08 -1.54
CA PHE A 37 -0.25 -9.96 -2.26
C PHE A 37 0.86 -9.28 -3.08
N SER A 38 1.34 -10.00 -4.10
CA SER A 38 2.18 -9.48 -5.16
C SER A 38 1.24 -9.23 -6.32
N PRO A 39 0.46 -8.14 -6.30
CA PRO A 39 -0.45 -7.86 -7.40
C PRO A 39 0.41 -7.80 -8.66
N ASN A 40 -0.05 -8.52 -9.69
CA ASN A 40 0.54 -8.44 -11.01
C ASN A 40 0.59 -6.96 -11.40
N PRO A 41 1.77 -6.39 -11.74
CA PRO A 41 1.92 -4.96 -11.96
C PRO A 41 0.96 -4.44 -13.04
N ARG A 42 0.64 -5.27 -14.05
CA ARG A 42 -0.34 -4.95 -15.08
C ARG A 42 -1.76 -4.85 -14.51
N LYS A 43 -2.16 -5.79 -13.65
CA LYS A 43 -3.47 -5.78 -12.99
C LYS A 43 -3.60 -4.58 -12.05
N LEU A 44 -2.56 -4.29 -11.27
CA LEU A 44 -2.51 -3.12 -10.38
C LEU A 44 -2.68 -1.83 -11.18
N PHE A 45 -1.93 -1.67 -12.27
CA PHE A 45 -2.02 -0.50 -13.14
C PHE A 45 -3.43 -0.32 -13.71
N ILE A 46 -4.06 -1.39 -14.21
CA ILE A 46 -5.42 -1.33 -14.78
C ILE A 46 -6.43 -0.94 -13.70
N VAL A 47 -6.39 -1.59 -12.52
CA VAL A 47 -7.32 -1.29 -11.42
C VAL A 47 -7.15 0.15 -10.94
N LEU A 48 -5.91 0.58 -10.72
CA LEU A 48 -5.61 1.93 -10.24
C LEU A 48 -6.02 2.99 -11.27
N SER A 49 -5.75 2.75 -12.55
CA SER A 49 -6.18 3.64 -13.64
C SER A 49 -7.70 3.73 -13.71
N GLY A 50 -8.41 2.60 -13.57
CA GLY A 50 -9.88 2.57 -13.56
C GLY A 50 -10.47 3.37 -12.39
N ILE A 51 -9.95 3.16 -11.18
CA ILE A 51 -10.38 3.91 -9.98
C ILE A 51 -10.14 5.42 -10.17
N ILE A 52 -8.95 5.80 -10.65
CA ILE A 52 -8.60 7.20 -10.92
C ILE A 52 -9.52 7.80 -11.98
N ALA A 53 -9.78 7.10 -13.08
CA ALA A 53 -10.68 7.57 -14.13
C ALA A 53 -12.09 7.85 -13.59
N VAL A 54 -12.62 6.97 -12.73
CA VAL A 54 -13.92 7.16 -12.07
C VAL A 54 -13.89 8.39 -11.15
N ILE A 55 -12.88 8.52 -10.30
CA ILE A 55 -12.77 9.65 -9.36
C ILE A 55 -12.65 10.98 -10.12
N VAL A 56 -11.79 11.03 -11.14
CA VAL A 56 -11.61 12.22 -11.98
C VAL A 56 -12.92 12.56 -12.71
N GLY A 57 -13.60 11.56 -13.28
CA GLY A 57 -14.89 11.76 -13.93
C GLY A 57 -15.96 12.31 -12.98
N LEU A 58 -16.08 11.75 -11.78
CA LEU A 58 -17.03 12.20 -10.77
C LEU A 58 -16.74 13.61 -10.29
N THR A 59 -15.47 13.95 -10.05
CA THR A 59 -15.09 15.28 -9.57
C THR A 59 -15.23 16.36 -10.65
N ILE A 60 -14.97 16.04 -11.92
CA ILE A 60 -15.30 16.93 -13.04
C ILE A 60 -16.81 17.13 -13.14
N PHE A 61 -17.60 16.06 -12.99
CA PHE A 61 -19.06 16.17 -12.98
C PHE A 61 -19.57 17.02 -11.82
N GLN A 62 -18.95 16.93 -10.63
CA GLN A 62 -19.25 17.81 -9.50
C GLN A 62 -18.96 19.28 -9.82
N ASP A 63 -17.80 19.60 -10.37
CA ASP A 63 -17.46 20.96 -10.80
C ASP A 63 -18.46 21.50 -11.84
N PHE A 64 -18.90 20.64 -12.76
CA PHE A 64 -19.91 20.99 -13.75
C PHE A 64 -21.25 21.34 -13.08
N LEU A 65 -21.75 20.50 -12.17
CA LEU A 65 -22.98 20.79 -11.43
C LEU A 65 -22.86 22.07 -10.59
N GLU A 66 -21.70 22.30 -9.98
CA GLU A 66 -21.44 23.51 -9.21
C GLU A 66 -21.48 24.78 -10.07
N SER A 67 -20.89 24.73 -11.27
CA SER A 67 -20.95 25.84 -12.23
C SER A 67 -22.38 26.17 -12.63
N LYS A 68 -23.21 25.15 -12.86
CA LYS A 68 -24.63 25.32 -13.19
C LYS A 68 -25.41 25.91 -12.03
N ARG A 69 -25.13 25.46 -10.80
CA ARG A 69 -25.79 25.95 -9.59
C ARG A 69 -25.43 27.40 -9.27
N ARG A 70 -24.16 27.79 -9.44
CA ARG A 70 -23.66 29.14 -9.09
C ARG A 70 -23.73 30.14 -10.26
N GLY A 71 -24.10 29.70 -11.45
CA GLY A 71 -24.28 30.57 -12.62
C GLY A 71 -23.00 31.05 -13.29
N TYR A 72 -21.86 30.38 -13.08
CA TYR A 72 -20.60 30.69 -13.77
C TYR A 72 -20.32 29.69 -14.90
N HIS A 73 -19.41 30.05 -15.81
CA HIS A 73 -19.03 29.18 -16.93
C HIS A 73 -18.18 28.00 -16.48
N PHE A 74 -18.54 26.79 -16.91
CA PHE A 74 -17.73 25.60 -16.65
C PHE A 74 -16.47 25.60 -17.52
N TYR A 75 -15.30 25.59 -16.88
CA TYR A 75 -14.01 25.46 -17.55
C TYR A 75 -13.46 24.03 -17.38
N PHE A 76 -13.72 23.17 -18.36
CA PHE A 76 -13.28 21.77 -18.32
C PHE A 76 -11.76 21.64 -18.15
N ASN A 77 -10.97 22.44 -18.87
CA ASN A 77 -9.51 22.38 -18.78
C ASN A 77 -9.03 22.77 -17.38
N GLU A 78 -9.63 23.78 -16.77
CA GLU A 78 -9.26 24.23 -15.42
C GLU A 78 -9.61 23.16 -14.38
N SER A 79 -10.81 22.59 -14.48
CA SER A 79 -11.21 21.43 -13.69
C SER A 79 -10.18 20.30 -13.82
N LEU A 80 -9.84 19.91 -15.05
CA LEU A 80 -8.88 18.84 -15.32
C LEU A 80 -7.48 19.13 -14.74
N LEU A 81 -7.02 20.39 -14.81
CA LEU A 81 -5.74 20.82 -14.24
C LEU A 81 -5.67 20.55 -12.74
N PHE A 82 -6.72 20.86 -11.99
CA PHE A 82 -6.77 20.59 -10.55
C PHE A 82 -6.92 19.09 -10.23
N LYS A 83 -7.42 18.28 -11.17
CA LYS A 83 -7.53 16.83 -11.01
C LYS A 83 -6.23 16.09 -11.39
N THR A 84 -5.17 16.80 -11.81
CA THR A 84 -3.86 16.21 -12.11
C THR A 84 -3.24 15.43 -10.95
N VAL A 85 -3.61 15.79 -9.71
CA VAL A 85 -3.24 15.09 -8.48
C VAL A 85 -3.49 13.59 -8.54
N TRP A 86 -4.58 13.17 -9.17
CA TRP A 86 -5.00 11.77 -9.22
C TRP A 86 -4.09 10.92 -10.10
N PHE A 87 -3.62 11.45 -11.23
CA PHE A 87 -2.77 10.69 -12.15
C PHE A 87 -1.40 10.38 -11.55
N LEU A 88 -0.89 11.24 -10.68
CA LEU A 88 0.41 11.06 -10.05
C LEU A 88 0.44 9.89 -9.05
N TYR A 89 -0.71 9.42 -8.57
CA TYR A 89 -0.76 8.21 -7.73
C TYR A 89 -0.30 6.97 -8.49
N ILE A 90 -0.54 6.89 -9.81
CA ILE A 90 -0.19 5.70 -10.59
C ILE A 90 1.31 5.39 -10.50
N PRO A 91 2.22 6.28 -10.94
CA PRO A 91 3.65 6.00 -10.87
C PRO A 91 4.15 5.86 -9.42
N ILE A 92 3.66 6.69 -8.48
CA ILE A 92 4.16 6.65 -7.10
C ILE A 92 3.74 5.37 -6.39
N VAL A 93 2.48 4.95 -6.50
CA VAL A 93 1.99 3.69 -5.92
C VAL A 93 2.70 2.50 -6.55
N MET A 94 2.94 2.50 -7.86
CA MET A 94 3.68 1.40 -8.50
C MET A 94 5.11 1.27 -7.95
N VAL A 95 5.83 2.39 -7.82
CA VAL A 95 7.19 2.41 -7.24
C VAL A 95 7.14 1.97 -5.78
N LEU A 96 6.16 2.45 -5.01
CA LEU A 96 5.94 2.08 -3.61
C LEU A 96 5.71 0.58 -3.49
N CYS A 97 4.75 0.00 -4.23
CA CYS A 97 4.46 -1.42 -4.22
C CYS A 97 5.68 -2.26 -4.62
N LYS A 98 6.47 -1.83 -5.61
CA LYS A 98 7.70 -2.52 -6.01
C LYS A 98 8.73 -2.54 -4.87
N LYS A 99 8.95 -1.42 -4.20
CA LYS A 99 9.85 -1.34 -3.04
C LYS A 99 9.32 -2.17 -1.86
N LEU A 100 8.01 -2.13 -1.62
CA LEU A 100 7.37 -2.89 -0.57
C LEU A 100 7.59 -4.40 -0.71
N LYS A 101 7.60 -4.97 -1.93
CA LYS A 101 7.72 -6.43 -2.12
C LYS A 101 8.91 -7.06 -1.39
N ASN A 102 10.02 -6.35 -1.28
CA ASN A 102 11.28 -6.88 -0.74
C ASN A 102 11.50 -6.51 0.74
N GLU A 103 10.56 -5.81 1.37
CA GLU A 103 10.75 -5.20 2.68
C GLU A 103 9.82 -5.81 3.74
N THR A 104 10.37 -5.97 4.94
CA THR A 104 9.68 -6.42 6.16
C THR A 104 9.55 -5.26 7.15
N PHE A 105 8.34 -5.01 7.64
CA PHE A 105 8.03 -3.88 8.52
C PHE A 105 8.21 -4.23 10.00
N ASN A 106 9.45 -4.57 10.39
CA ASN A 106 9.76 -4.96 11.76
C ASN A 106 9.91 -3.75 12.72
N SER A 107 9.86 -2.52 12.20
CA SER A 107 10.07 -1.29 12.98
C SER A 107 9.08 -0.21 12.57
N LEU A 108 8.55 0.50 13.56
CA LEU A 108 7.69 1.66 13.37
C LEU A 108 8.39 2.74 12.53
N THR A 109 9.69 2.98 12.78
CA THR A 109 10.48 3.97 12.03
C THR A 109 10.50 3.68 10.54
N LYS A 110 10.71 2.41 10.15
CA LYS A 110 10.67 2.01 8.73
C LYS A 110 9.29 2.28 8.13
N THR A 111 8.23 1.90 8.83
CA THR A 111 6.85 2.11 8.38
C THR A 111 6.56 3.59 8.15
N THR A 112 6.94 4.46 9.11
CA THR A 112 6.79 5.91 9.00
C THR A 112 7.55 6.47 7.81
N VAL A 113 8.81 6.06 7.59
CA VAL A 113 9.61 6.49 6.44
C VAL A 113 8.95 6.08 5.12
N PHE A 114 8.42 4.85 5.04
CA PHE A 114 7.71 4.38 3.86
C PHE A 114 6.41 5.15 3.59
N ILE A 115 5.73 5.68 4.61
CA ILE A 115 4.54 6.53 4.46
C ILE A 115 4.92 7.95 4.04
N LEU A 116 5.92 8.55 4.72
CA LEU A 116 6.33 9.93 4.46
C LEU A 116 6.98 10.11 3.10
N THR A 117 7.76 9.13 2.64
CA THR A 117 8.48 9.21 1.35
C THR A 117 7.55 9.49 0.16
N PRO A 118 6.48 8.71 -0.10
CA PRO A 118 5.56 8.98 -1.21
C PRO A 118 4.75 10.27 -1.00
N ILE A 119 4.40 10.64 0.24
CA ILE A 119 3.71 11.91 0.53
C ILE A 119 4.57 13.10 0.12
N ILE A 120 5.83 13.12 0.56
CA ILE A 120 6.79 14.18 0.23
C ILE A 120 7.01 14.21 -1.29
N ALA A 121 7.22 13.06 -1.91
CA ALA A 121 7.39 12.98 -3.36
C ALA A 121 6.18 13.57 -4.11
N HIS A 122 4.95 13.18 -3.73
CA HIS A 122 3.72 13.69 -4.34
C HIS A 122 3.58 15.20 -4.15
N LEU A 123 3.86 15.70 -2.94
CA LEU A 123 3.74 17.11 -2.58
C LEU A 123 4.67 18.02 -3.40
N PHE A 124 5.85 17.55 -3.78
CA PHE A 124 6.78 18.33 -4.60
C PHE A 124 6.59 18.14 -6.11
N ILE A 125 6.33 16.91 -6.55
CA ILE A 125 6.17 16.61 -7.98
C ILE A 125 4.88 17.22 -8.52
N LEU A 126 3.79 17.21 -7.74
CA LEU A 126 2.49 17.70 -8.20
C LEU A 126 2.52 19.20 -8.58
N PRO A 127 2.91 20.14 -7.70
CA PRO A 127 2.95 21.56 -8.04
C PRO A 127 3.87 21.85 -9.22
N TYR A 128 4.97 21.12 -9.35
CA TYR A 128 5.89 21.27 -10.48
C TYR A 128 5.23 20.89 -11.80
N ILE A 129 4.61 19.70 -11.88
CA ILE A 129 3.87 19.27 -13.06
C ILE A 129 2.71 20.21 -13.35
N ALA A 130 1.91 20.56 -12.35
CA ALA A 130 0.75 21.44 -12.51
C ALA A 130 1.15 22.83 -13.03
N THR A 131 2.28 23.37 -12.58
CA THR A 131 2.81 24.65 -13.08
C THR A 131 3.23 24.55 -14.55
N ILE A 132 3.89 23.46 -14.95
CA ILE A 132 4.25 23.23 -16.36
C ILE A 132 2.98 23.18 -17.21
N PHE A 133 1.96 22.42 -16.80
CA PHE A 133 0.68 22.39 -17.49
C PHE A 133 0.00 23.78 -17.52
N ALA A 134 0.03 24.52 -16.41
CA ALA A 134 -0.52 25.87 -16.35
C ALA A 134 0.16 26.83 -17.33
N THR A 135 1.48 26.74 -17.49
CA THR A 135 2.23 27.56 -18.45
C THR A 135 1.81 27.26 -19.89
N PHE A 136 1.63 25.99 -20.25
CA PHE A 136 1.24 25.60 -21.61
C PHE A 136 -0.23 25.91 -21.94
N PHE A 137 -1.16 25.67 -21.01
CA PHE A 137 -2.60 25.71 -21.30
C PHE A 137 -3.29 26.98 -20.79
N PHE A 138 -2.71 27.68 -19.82
CA PHE A 138 -3.33 28.81 -19.11
C PHE A 138 -2.45 30.05 -19.09
N LYS A 139 -1.45 30.14 -19.99
CA LYS A 139 -0.52 31.28 -20.09
C LYS A 139 0.14 31.66 -18.76
N GLY A 140 0.37 30.68 -17.87
CA GLY A 140 1.02 30.90 -16.59
C GLY A 140 0.13 31.59 -15.53
N GLN A 141 -1.20 31.53 -15.64
CA GLN A 141 -2.11 32.10 -14.62
C GLN A 141 -1.96 31.49 -13.21
N TYR A 142 -1.31 30.34 -13.10
CA TYR A 142 -1.10 29.65 -11.83
C TYR A 142 0.39 29.43 -11.58
N ASP A 143 0.87 30.03 -10.49
CA ASP A 143 2.26 29.89 -10.07
C ASP A 143 2.49 28.64 -9.21
N LEU A 144 3.75 28.20 -9.15
CA LEU A 144 4.20 27.08 -8.33
C LEU A 144 3.79 27.24 -6.86
N PHE A 145 3.95 28.45 -6.31
CA PHE A 145 3.60 28.71 -4.92
C PHE A 145 2.09 28.59 -4.65
N LYS A 146 1.26 28.94 -5.63
CA LYS A 146 -0.20 28.80 -5.54
C LYS A 146 -0.59 27.34 -5.51
N PHE A 147 -0.04 26.51 -6.40
CA PHE A 147 -0.29 25.07 -6.38
C PHE A 147 0.24 24.40 -5.12
N PHE A 148 1.46 24.74 -4.69
CA PHE A 148 2.07 24.17 -3.49
C PHE A 148 1.26 24.50 -2.24
N SER A 149 0.91 25.77 -2.04
CA SER A 149 0.12 26.21 -0.89
C SER A 149 -1.28 25.59 -0.90
N TYR A 150 -1.95 25.58 -2.05
CA TYR A 150 -3.25 24.94 -2.19
C TYR A 150 -3.19 23.45 -1.84
N THR A 151 -2.19 22.75 -2.39
CA THR A 151 -1.97 21.33 -2.14
C THR A 151 -1.73 21.05 -0.66
N LEU A 152 -0.90 21.87 0.00
CA LEU A 152 -0.55 21.72 1.40
C LEU A 152 -1.74 21.96 2.34
N THR A 153 -2.59 22.95 2.03
CA THR A 153 -3.71 23.34 2.90
C THR A 153 -4.98 22.55 2.62
N HIS A 154 -5.27 22.25 1.36
CA HIS A 154 -6.54 21.62 0.96
C HIS A 154 -6.39 20.13 0.72
N ASP A 155 -5.32 19.68 0.06
CA ASP A 155 -5.23 18.30 -0.46
C ASP A 155 -4.33 17.38 0.36
N LEU A 156 -3.75 17.84 1.47
CA LEU A 156 -2.81 17.03 2.26
C LEU A 156 -3.44 15.71 2.75
N TYR A 157 -4.71 15.74 3.14
CA TYR A 157 -5.43 14.53 3.58
C TYR A 157 -5.58 13.50 2.45
N LEU A 158 -5.68 13.96 1.19
CA LEU A 158 -5.74 13.09 0.02
C LEU A 158 -4.44 12.29 -0.12
N PHE A 159 -3.30 12.79 0.34
CA PHE A 159 -2.04 12.04 0.31
C PHE A 159 -1.92 11.07 1.47
N VAL A 160 -2.28 11.51 2.67
CA VAL A 160 -2.09 10.71 3.88
C VAL A 160 -2.92 9.44 3.83
N ILE A 161 -4.20 9.51 3.44
CA ILE A 161 -5.13 8.37 3.52
C ILE A 161 -4.70 7.20 2.60
N PRO A 162 -4.47 7.39 1.29
CA PRO A 162 -4.14 6.28 0.39
C PRO A 162 -2.79 5.65 0.71
N TYR A 163 -1.75 6.46 0.99
CA TYR A 163 -0.42 5.93 1.29
C TYR A 163 -0.38 5.18 2.62
N THR A 164 -1.03 5.71 3.65
CA THR A 164 -1.17 5.01 4.93
C THR A 164 -1.94 3.71 4.76
N GLY A 165 -3.07 3.73 4.03
CA GLY A 165 -3.88 2.54 3.77
C GLY A 165 -3.11 1.42 3.04
N ILE A 166 -2.32 1.77 2.02
CA ILE A 166 -1.51 0.79 1.28
C ILE A 166 -0.45 0.13 2.18
N ILE A 167 0.23 0.92 3.01
CA ILE A 167 1.34 0.43 3.84
C ILE A 167 0.82 -0.36 5.02
N LEU A 168 -0.21 0.13 5.72
CA LEU A 168 -0.84 -0.59 6.81
C LEU A 168 -1.53 -1.86 6.31
N GLY A 169 -2.18 -1.82 5.14
CA GLY A 169 -2.81 -3.00 4.55
C GLY A 169 -1.84 -4.16 4.31
N LYS A 170 -0.55 -3.86 4.04
CA LYS A 170 0.50 -4.89 3.99
C LYS A 170 0.92 -5.38 5.38
N ASN A 171 0.87 -4.52 6.39
CA ASN A 171 1.33 -4.82 7.76
C ASN A 171 0.24 -5.40 8.67
N ILE A 172 -0.99 -5.62 8.19
CA ILE A 172 -2.03 -6.30 8.99
C ILE A 172 -1.54 -7.73 9.23
N PRO A 173 -1.20 -8.12 10.48
CA PRO A 173 -0.99 -9.52 10.79
C PRO A 173 -2.32 -10.23 10.53
N ASN A 174 -2.31 -11.23 9.66
CA ASN A 174 -3.43 -12.14 9.52
C ASN A 174 -3.59 -12.87 10.86
N TYR A 175 -4.41 -12.31 11.75
CA TYR A 175 -4.96 -13.07 12.87
C TYR A 175 -5.94 -14.07 12.26
N LYS A 176 -5.45 -15.30 12.08
CA LYS A 176 -6.26 -16.50 11.90
C LYS A 176 -6.39 -17.20 13.25
#